data_AF-W1U4F2-F1
#
_entry.id   AF-W1U4F2-F1
#
_cell.length_a   1.000
_cell.length_b   1.000
_cell.length_c   1.000
_cell.angle_alpha   90.00
_cell.angle_beta   90.00
_cell.angle_gamma   90.00
#
_symmetry.space_group_name_H-M   'P 1'
#
loop_
_entity.id
_entity.type
_entity.pdbx_description
1 polymer ?
#
loop_
_entity_poly.entity_id
_entity_poly.type
_entity_poly.pdbx_seq_one_letter_code
_entity_poly.pdbx_strand_id
1 'polypeptide(L)'
;ERRRMLADQDTTLPRESLKTILKRLLVLALPVSLANIMLPVVANIDLFVVPHRLAVAGYSVEESTELFGYLTGMATSLVNLPTILTASLAASLVPAISAAYMVHDRAQIFRRTDVAMRIANILTIPSFIGLCVIATPISLMLYATPNAGSSIQIMSFGIFLLGVQQVTTGILQGMGRTAIPLINMVVSAAVKFILNWTLTAIPALGIEGAAWATNADFGVAALLNLYFLHKYLDYRMDWQHTARIFAAAIGMGIFTYFGYTSLAAAVHSNTLATLGAIIIGMIVYTVGLILAKGISSKDVAMLPKIGPKLAPLIARWEHR
;
A
#
# COMPACT_ATOMS: atom_id res chain seq x y z
N GLU A 1 -43.70 31.10 -20.56
CA GLU A 1 -42.45 30.48 -21.05
C GLU A 1 -42.19 29.06 -20.53
N ARG A 2 -42.36 28.77 -19.23
CA ARG A 2 -42.11 27.43 -18.65
C ARG A 2 -42.89 26.26 -19.27
N ARG A 3 -44.05 26.52 -19.89
CA ARG A 3 -44.85 25.52 -20.64
C ARG A 3 -44.33 25.25 -22.06
N ARG A 4 -43.54 26.16 -22.65
CA ARG A 4 -42.91 25.95 -23.98
C ARG A 4 -41.61 25.15 -23.85
N MET A 5 -40.87 25.29 -22.75
CA MET A 5 -39.67 24.48 -22.45
C MET A 5 -39.98 22.99 -22.21
N LEU A 6 -41.20 22.66 -21.79
CA LEU A 6 -41.65 21.26 -21.63
C LEU A 6 -42.18 20.65 -22.94
N ALA A 7 -42.47 21.48 -23.96
CA ALA A 7 -42.95 21.04 -25.27
C ALA A 7 -41.80 20.70 -26.24
N ASP A 8 -40.56 21.02 -25.86
CA ASP A 8 -39.35 20.83 -26.67
C ASP A 8 -38.49 19.64 -26.17
N GLN A 9 -39.04 18.82 -25.27
CA GLN A 9 -38.44 17.50 -25.01
C GLN A 9 -38.74 16.60 -26.20
N ASP A 10 -37.77 16.51 -27.10
CA ASP A 10 -37.68 15.53 -28.18
C ASP A 10 -38.28 14.17 -27.75
N THR A 11 -39.51 13.93 -28.19
CA THR A 11 -40.25 12.67 -27.99
C THR A 11 -39.77 11.55 -28.92
N THR A 12 -38.63 11.78 -29.57
CA THR A 12 -38.03 10.94 -30.61
C THR A 12 -36.84 10.10 -30.11
N LEU A 13 -36.53 10.12 -28.81
CA LEU A 13 -35.59 9.15 -28.25
C LEU A 13 -36.15 7.74 -28.47
N PRO A 14 -35.49 6.89 -29.28
CA PRO A 14 -35.95 5.52 -29.46
C PRO A 14 -36.03 4.90 -28.07
N ARG A 15 -37.22 4.41 -27.69
CA ARG A 15 -37.44 3.66 -26.45
C ARG A 15 -36.53 2.43 -26.51
N GLU A 16 -35.29 2.56 -26.05
CA GLU A 16 -34.37 1.44 -25.97
C GLU A 16 -35.07 0.37 -25.15
N SER A 17 -35.22 -0.83 -25.73
CA SER A 17 -35.83 -1.96 -25.06
C SER A 17 -35.19 -2.13 -23.68
N LEU A 18 -36.00 -2.38 -22.66
CA LEU A 18 -35.52 -2.65 -21.30
C LEU A 18 -34.41 -3.72 -21.30
N LYS A 19 -34.50 -4.67 -22.24
CA LYS A 19 -33.52 -5.73 -22.48
C LYS A 19 -32.19 -5.20 -23.04
N THR A 20 -32.23 -4.20 -23.91
CA THR A 20 -31.05 -3.50 -24.46
C THR A 20 -30.35 -2.67 -23.39
N ILE A 21 -31.13 -1.95 -22.57
CA ILE A 21 -30.62 -1.17 -21.44
C ILE A 21 -30.01 -2.11 -20.38
N LEU A 22 -30.71 -3.19 -20.01
CA LEU A 22 -30.17 -4.20 -19.08
C LEU A 22 -28.89 -4.83 -19.62
N LYS A 23 -28.85 -5.18 -20.91
CA LYS A 23 -27.66 -5.76 -21.54
C LYS A 23 -26.48 -4.79 -21.51
N ARG A 24 -26.70 -3.51 -21.81
CA ARG A 24 -25.67 -2.46 -21.71
C ARG A 24 -25.19 -2.28 -20.27
N LEU A 25 -26.12 -2.18 -19.32
CA LEU A 25 -25.80 -2.06 -17.89
C LEU A 25 -25.01 -3.26 -17.40
N LEU A 26 -25.43 -4.49 -17.74
CA LEU A 26 -24.71 -5.70 -17.36
C LEU A 26 -23.33 -5.76 -17.99
N VAL A 27 -23.17 -5.45 -19.28
CA VAL A 27 -21.86 -5.45 -19.96
C VAL A 27 -20.91 -4.41 -19.37
N LEU A 28 -21.42 -3.28 -18.85
CA LEU A 28 -20.59 -2.25 -18.19
C LEU A 28 -20.32 -2.58 -16.71
N ALA A 29 -21.33 -3.07 -16.00
CA ALA A 29 -21.26 -3.33 -14.56
C ALA A 29 -20.50 -4.61 -14.24
N LEU A 30 -20.64 -5.68 -15.04
CA LEU A 30 -19.96 -6.96 -14.77
C LEU A 30 -18.44 -6.80 -14.64
N PRO A 31 -17.72 -6.18 -15.61
CA PRO A 31 -16.27 -6.05 -15.52
C PRO A 31 -15.82 -5.24 -14.31
N VAL A 32 -16.54 -4.16 -13.99
CA VAL A 32 -16.24 -3.28 -12.85
C VAL A 32 -16.51 -3.99 -11.52
N SER A 33 -17.65 -4.68 -11.41
CA SER A 33 -17.99 -5.48 -10.23
C SER A 33 -17.03 -6.64 -10.05
N LEU A 34 -16.64 -7.35 -11.12
CA LEU A 34 -15.65 -8.42 -11.06
C LEU A 34 -14.30 -7.88 -10.57
N ALA A 35 -13.88 -6.72 -11.07
CA ALA A 35 -12.64 -6.08 -10.63
C ALA A 35 -12.65 -5.74 -9.13
N ASN A 36 -13.79 -5.26 -8.62
CA ASN A 36 -13.94 -4.95 -7.20
C ASN A 36 -14.05 -6.20 -6.31
N ILE A 37 -14.63 -7.29 -6.83
CA ILE A 37 -14.72 -8.57 -6.11
C ILE A 37 -13.36 -9.29 -6.04
N MET A 38 -12.45 -9.04 -7.00
CA MET A 38 -11.13 -9.68 -6.97
C MET A 38 -10.32 -9.34 -5.71
N LEU A 39 -10.41 -8.12 -5.18
CA LEU A 39 -9.68 -7.72 -3.95
C LEU A 39 -10.01 -8.65 -2.76
N PRO A 40 -11.29 -8.80 -2.34
CA PRO A 40 -11.64 -9.70 -1.25
C PRO A 40 -11.44 -11.17 -1.61
N VAL A 41 -11.56 -11.56 -2.88
CA VAL A 41 -11.27 -12.95 -3.30
C VAL A 41 -9.80 -13.30 -3.05
N VAL A 42 -8.85 -12.44 -3.44
CA VAL A 42 -7.41 -12.67 -3.21
C VAL A 42 -7.07 -12.73 -1.71
N ALA A 43 -7.74 -11.91 -0.90
CA ALA A 43 -7.61 -11.97 0.56
C ALA A 43 -8.17 -13.29 1.14
N ASN A 44 -9.30 -13.76 0.62
CA ASN A 44 -9.94 -14.99 1.09
C ASN A 44 -9.21 -16.28 0.65
N ILE A 45 -8.31 -16.23 -0.33
CA ILE A 45 -7.44 -17.37 -0.67
C ILE A 45 -6.68 -17.85 0.59
N ASP A 46 -6.20 -16.93 1.42
CA ASP A 46 -5.44 -17.29 2.61
C ASP A 46 -6.30 -18.05 3.63
N LEU A 47 -7.57 -17.68 3.74
CA LEU A 47 -8.51 -18.27 4.69
C LEU A 47 -8.76 -19.76 4.44
N PHE A 48 -8.71 -20.19 3.18
CA PHE A 48 -8.85 -21.60 2.82
C PHE A 48 -7.50 -22.33 2.77
N VAL A 49 -6.46 -21.69 2.23
CA VAL A 49 -5.19 -22.37 1.95
C VAL A 49 -4.30 -22.46 3.20
N VAL A 50 -4.13 -21.37 3.94
CA VAL A 50 -3.11 -21.30 5.01
C VAL A 50 -3.41 -22.27 6.15
N PRO A 51 -4.62 -22.32 6.76
CA PRO A 51 -4.91 -23.27 7.83
C PRO A 51 -4.76 -24.73 7.39
N HIS A 52 -5.17 -25.06 6.16
CA HIS A 52 -5.07 -26.42 5.63
C HIS A 52 -3.62 -26.85 5.39
N ARG A 53 -2.76 -25.93 4.92
CA ARG A 53 -1.34 -26.23 4.68
C ARG A 53 -0.52 -26.25 5.97
N LEU A 54 -0.89 -25.48 6.97
CA LEU A 54 -0.30 -25.58 8.31
C LEU A 54 -0.60 -26.95 8.96
N ALA A 55 -1.81 -27.47 8.79
CA ALA A 55 -2.13 -28.83 9.26
C ALA A 55 -1.23 -29.90 8.60
N VAL A 56 -0.93 -29.75 7.30
CA VAL A 56 0.01 -30.64 6.58
C VAL A 56 1.45 -30.47 7.08
N ALA A 57 1.84 -29.27 7.51
CA ALA A 57 3.15 -29.00 8.10
C ALA A 57 3.31 -29.58 9.52
N GLY A 58 2.27 -30.20 10.09
CA GLY A 58 2.31 -30.88 11.39
C GLY A 58 1.72 -30.07 12.55
N TYR A 59 1.13 -28.90 12.28
CA TYR A 59 0.43 -28.11 13.30
C TYR A 59 -0.95 -28.68 13.59
N SER A 60 -1.39 -28.60 14.84
CA SER A 60 -2.78 -28.87 15.19
C SER A 60 -3.74 -27.84 14.58
N VAL A 61 -5.05 -28.14 14.57
CA VAL A 61 -6.07 -27.20 14.08
C VAL A 61 -6.11 -25.93 14.93
N GLU A 62 -5.91 -26.07 16.25
CA GLU A 62 -5.87 -24.96 17.20
C GLU A 62 -4.66 -24.05 16.94
N GLU A 63 -3.44 -24.62 16.85
CA GLU A 63 -2.22 -23.87 16.52
C GLU A 63 -2.31 -23.22 15.14
N SER A 64 -2.85 -23.92 14.14
CA SER A 64 -3.04 -23.37 12.79
C SER A 64 -3.98 -22.16 12.81
N THR A 65 -5.02 -22.20 13.62
CA THR A 65 -5.98 -21.10 13.78
C THR A 65 -5.35 -19.92 14.51
N GLU A 66 -4.55 -20.17 15.55
CA GLU A 66 -3.80 -19.13 16.28
C GLU A 66 -2.79 -18.43 15.37
N LEU A 67 -1.94 -19.19 14.67
CA LEU A 67 -0.96 -18.67 13.72
C LEU A 67 -1.63 -17.89 12.58
N PHE A 68 -2.74 -18.42 12.04
CA PHE A 68 -3.51 -17.71 11.02
C PHE A 68 -4.09 -16.39 11.55
N GLY A 69 -4.50 -16.34 12.82
CA GLY A 69 -4.92 -15.12 13.50
C GLY A 69 -3.80 -14.10 13.68
N TYR A 70 -2.57 -14.55 13.98
CA TYR A 70 -1.39 -13.69 14.03
C TYR A 70 -1.08 -13.05 12.67
N LEU A 71 -1.23 -13.80 11.59
CA LEU A 71 -0.99 -13.29 10.25
C LEU A 71 -2.08 -12.32 9.79
N THR A 72 -3.33 -12.80 9.74
CA THR A 72 -4.44 -12.07 9.09
C THR A 72 -5.11 -11.07 10.02
N GLY A 73 -5.12 -11.34 11.32
CA GLY A 73 -5.69 -10.43 12.32
C GLY A 73 -4.68 -9.37 12.76
N MET A 74 -3.47 -9.77 13.16
CA MET A 74 -2.50 -8.85 13.76
C MET A 74 -1.57 -8.21 12.72
N ALA A 75 -0.82 -9.01 11.95
CA ALA A 75 0.17 -8.49 11.01
C ALA A 75 -0.47 -7.67 9.87
N THR A 76 -1.53 -8.17 9.24
CA THR A 76 -2.25 -7.43 8.19
C THR A 76 -2.83 -6.12 8.71
N SER A 77 -3.35 -6.07 9.94
CA SER A 77 -3.87 -4.83 10.54
C SER A 77 -2.78 -3.76 10.66
N LEU A 78 -1.60 -4.13 11.13
CA LEU A 78 -0.48 -3.20 11.28
C LEU A 78 0.07 -2.72 9.93
N VAL A 79 0.11 -3.58 8.92
CA VAL A 79 0.47 -3.21 7.55
C VAL A 79 -0.57 -2.29 6.91
N ASN A 80 -1.84 -2.47 7.21
CA ASN A 80 -2.91 -1.63 6.66
C ASN A 80 -2.85 -0.19 7.19
N LEU A 81 -2.41 0.05 8.42
CA LEU A 81 -2.35 1.40 9.00
C LEU A 81 -1.63 2.44 8.11
N PRO A 82 -0.36 2.25 7.71
CA PRO A 82 0.32 3.19 6.82
C PRO A 82 -0.25 3.17 5.39
N THR A 83 -0.75 2.03 4.93
CA THR A 83 -1.26 1.91 3.55
C THR A 83 -2.66 2.50 3.35
N ILE A 84 -3.39 2.84 4.42
CA ILE A 84 -4.61 3.67 4.31
C ILE A 84 -4.29 4.99 3.60
N LEU A 85 -3.14 5.59 3.90
CA LEU A 85 -2.72 6.83 3.26
C LEU A 85 -2.43 6.62 1.76
N THR A 86 -1.76 5.53 1.38
CA THR A 86 -1.52 5.22 -0.04
C THR A 86 -2.80 4.85 -0.77
N ALA A 87 -3.76 4.20 -0.11
CA ALA A 87 -5.07 3.88 -0.68
C ALA A 87 -5.89 5.14 -0.93
N SER A 88 -5.90 6.08 0.03
CA SER A 88 -6.55 7.38 -0.14
C SER A 88 -5.91 8.22 -1.25
N LEU A 89 -4.57 8.20 -1.33
CA LEU A 89 -3.82 8.82 -2.42
C LEU A 89 -4.20 8.20 -3.77
N ALA A 90 -4.21 6.87 -3.87
CA ALA A 90 -4.62 6.15 -5.08
C ALA A 90 -6.05 6.51 -5.51
N ALA A 91 -7.01 6.53 -4.58
CA ALA A 91 -8.39 6.91 -4.85
C ALA A 91 -8.50 8.36 -5.36
N SER A 92 -7.70 9.28 -4.82
CA SER A 92 -7.65 10.68 -5.28
C SER A 92 -6.99 10.84 -6.66
N LEU A 93 -6.06 9.93 -7.01
CA LEU A 93 -5.35 9.97 -8.28
C LEU A 93 -6.21 9.50 -9.45
N VAL A 94 -7.15 8.58 -9.25
CA VAL A 94 -8.04 8.10 -10.33
C VAL A 94 -8.74 9.27 -11.05
N PRO A 95 -9.52 10.16 -10.37
CA PRO A 95 -10.18 11.29 -11.03
C PRO A 95 -9.18 12.36 -11.50
N ALA A 96 -8.11 12.61 -10.75
CA ALA A 96 -7.10 13.60 -11.13
C ALA A 96 -6.39 13.19 -12.44
N ILE A 97 -5.89 11.96 -12.52
CA ILE A 97 -5.23 11.44 -13.72
C ILE A 97 -6.23 11.34 -14.88
N SER A 98 -7.48 10.93 -14.62
CA SER A 98 -8.52 10.90 -15.65
C SER A 98 -8.77 12.27 -16.29
N ALA A 99 -8.86 13.34 -15.48
CA ALA A 99 -9.01 14.70 -16.01
C ALA A 99 -7.83 15.12 -16.90
N ALA A 100 -6.60 14.82 -16.51
CA ALA A 100 -5.40 15.12 -17.30
C ALA A 100 -5.31 14.26 -18.57
N TYR A 101 -5.77 13.00 -18.49
CA TYR A 101 -5.81 12.06 -19.61
C TYR A 101 -6.81 12.50 -20.69
N MET A 102 -7.97 13.05 -20.30
CA MET A 102 -8.98 13.55 -21.24
C MET A 102 -8.49 14.73 -22.09
N VAL A 103 -7.57 15.54 -21.57
CA VAL A 103 -6.96 16.67 -22.29
C VAL A 103 -5.61 16.32 -22.91
N HIS A 104 -5.22 15.04 -22.91
CA HIS A 104 -3.95 14.53 -23.43
C HIS A 104 -2.68 15.19 -22.84
N ASP A 105 -2.76 15.72 -21.62
CA ASP A 105 -1.61 16.34 -20.93
C ASP A 105 -0.72 15.28 -20.26
N ARG A 106 0.11 14.62 -21.08
CA ARG A 106 1.06 13.60 -20.60
C ARG A 106 2.04 14.15 -19.56
N ALA A 107 2.48 15.39 -19.70
CA ALA A 107 3.43 15.99 -18.76
C ALA A 107 2.84 16.13 -17.36
N GLN A 108 1.56 16.53 -17.28
CA GLN A 108 0.85 16.59 -16.01
C GLN A 108 0.60 15.22 -15.41
N ILE A 109 0.25 14.21 -16.21
CA ILE A 109 0.11 12.81 -15.74
C ILE A 109 1.43 12.32 -15.15
N PHE A 110 2.55 12.54 -15.85
CA PHE A 110 3.88 12.18 -15.38
C PHE A 110 4.21 12.88 -14.06
N ARG A 111 4.00 14.20 -13.96
CA ARG A 111 4.27 14.97 -12.74
C ARG A 111 3.45 14.50 -11.55
N ARG A 112 2.15 14.20 -11.75
CA ARG A 112 1.27 13.68 -10.70
C ARG A 112 1.69 12.27 -10.27
N THR A 113 2.09 11.44 -11.23
CA THR A 113 2.64 10.11 -10.98
C THR A 113 3.90 10.17 -10.14
N ASP A 114 4.85 11.03 -10.51
CA ASP A 114 6.12 11.17 -9.78
C ASP A 114 5.90 11.63 -8.34
N VAL A 115 5.10 12.69 -8.14
CA VAL A 115 4.78 13.19 -6.81
C VAL A 115 4.05 12.14 -5.98
N ALA A 116 3.09 11.43 -6.56
CA ALA A 116 2.37 10.37 -5.86
C ALA A 116 3.29 9.24 -5.39
N MET A 117 4.21 8.80 -6.25
CA MET A 117 5.20 7.78 -5.91
C MET A 117 6.17 8.25 -4.81
N ARG A 118 6.62 9.51 -4.86
CA ARG A 118 7.44 10.10 -3.79
C ARG A 118 6.71 10.10 -2.45
N ILE A 119 5.46 10.57 -2.43
CA ILE A 119 4.63 10.59 -1.22
C ILE A 119 4.43 9.16 -0.69
N ALA A 120 4.10 8.20 -1.56
CA ALA A 120 3.96 6.80 -1.16
C ALA A 120 5.25 6.26 -0.52
N ASN A 121 6.42 6.56 -1.10
CA ASN A 121 7.71 6.14 -0.57
C ASN A 121 8.02 6.80 0.78
N ILE A 122 7.76 8.10 0.93
CA ILE A 122 7.93 8.86 2.18
C ILE A 122 7.08 8.28 3.32
N LEU A 123 5.91 7.73 3.01
CA LEU A 123 5.01 7.14 4.00
C LEU A 123 5.34 5.67 4.28
N THR A 124 5.54 4.86 3.24
CA THR A 124 5.61 3.40 3.38
C THR A 124 6.99 2.88 3.81
N ILE A 125 8.07 3.49 3.34
CA ILE A 125 9.45 3.07 3.67
C ILE A 125 9.75 3.18 5.18
N PRO A 126 9.50 4.32 5.86
CA PRO A 126 9.72 4.40 7.31
C PRO A 126 8.77 3.49 8.08
N SER A 127 7.51 3.34 7.65
CA SER A 127 6.58 2.42 8.30
C SER A 127 7.01 0.97 8.18
N PHE A 128 7.53 0.57 7.01
CA PHE A 128 8.17 -0.72 6.82
C PHE A 128 9.31 -0.92 7.82
N ILE A 129 10.32 -0.04 7.80
CA ILE A 129 11.53 -0.23 8.61
C ILE A 129 11.23 -0.13 10.11
N GLY A 130 10.39 0.82 10.52
CA GLY A 130 9.96 0.97 11.90
C GLY A 130 9.25 -0.28 12.40
N LEU A 131 8.26 -0.77 11.65
CA LEU A 131 7.53 -1.98 12.03
C LEU A 131 8.43 -3.22 12.04
N CYS A 132 9.37 -3.33 11.09
CA CYS A 132 10.33 -4.43 11.01
C CYS A 132 11.24 -4.50 12.26
N VAL A 133 11.72 -3.35 12.74
CA VAL A 133 12.68 -3.26 13.84
C VAL A 133 12.03 -3.49 15.21
N ILE A 134 10.82 -2.98 15.42
CA ILE A 134 10.09 -3.09 16.70
C ILE A 134 8.82 -3.95 16.59
N ALA A 135 8.81 -4.94 15.69
CA ALA A 135 7.67 -5.83 15.47
C ALA A 135 7.22 -6.55 16.74
N THR A 136 8.15 -7.25 17.42
CA THR A 136 7.86 -8.00 18.66
C THR A 136 7.41 -7.09 19.81
N PRO A 137 8.07 -5.96 20.10
CA PRO A 137 7.57 -4.98 21.08
C PRO A 137 6.16 -4.46 20.78
N ILE A 138 5.86 -4.14 19.51
CA ILE A 138 4.53 -3.68 19.09
C ILE A 138 3.49 -4.78 19.28
N SER A 139 3.84 -6.02 18.91
CA SER A 139 2.98 -7.19 19.11
C SER A 139 2.61 -7.37 20.58
N LEU A 140 3.61 -7.32 21.46
CA LEU A 140 3.42 -7.45 22.89
C LEU A 140 2.60 -6.29 23.47
N MET A 141 2.80 -5.06 22.96
CA MET A 141 2.08 -3.88 23.41
C MET A 141 0.59 -3.90 23.04
N LEU A 142 0.26 -4.30 21.80
CA LEU A 142 -1.11 -4.21 21.28
C LEU A 142 -1.94 -5.46 21.49
N TYR A 143 -1.29 -6.63 21.44
CA TYR A 143 -1.97 -7.93 21.43
C TYR A 143 -1.60 -8.81 22.62
N ALA A 144 -0.76 -8.31 23.55
CA ALA A 144 -0.29 -9.05 24.72
C ALA A 144 0.39 -10.40 24.40
N THR A 145 0.91 -10.55 23.16
CA THR A 145 1.64 -11.75 22.72
C THR A 145 2.88 -11.35 21.90
N PRO A 146 4.06 -11.93 22.17
CA PRO A 146 5.23 -11.72 21.34
C PRO A 146 5.23 -12.61 20.08
N ASN A 147 4.39 -13.65 20.04
CA ASN A 147 4.44 -14.70 19.02
C ASN A 147 4.06 -14.21 17.61
N ALA A 148 3.25 -13.16 17.51
CA ALA A 148 2.95 -12.54 16.22
C ALA A 148 4.09 -11.65 15.69
N GLY A 149 5.14 -11.40 16.48
CA GLY A 149 6.26 -10.52 16.13
C GLY A 149 6.97 -10.91 14.84
N SER A 150 7.24 -12.20 14.61
CA SER A 150 7.92 -12.64 13.38
C SER A 150 7.04 -12.48 12.13
N SER A 151 5.74 -12.78 12.26
CA SER A 151 4.75 -12.55 11.19
C SER A 151 4.62 -11.07 10.85
N ILE A 152 4.59 -10.20 11.86
CA ILE A 152 4.57 -8.74 11.68
C ILE A 152 5.86 -8.26 11.00
N GLN A 153 7.02 -8.76 11.44
CA GLN A 153 8.32 -8.40 10.87
C GLN A 153 8.39 -8.76 9.39
N ILE A 154 8.01 -9.98 9.02
CA ILE A 154 8.02 -10.39 7.61
C ILE A 154 6.99 -9.61 6.81
N MET A 155 5.75 -9.49 7.29
CA MET A 155 4.71 -8.75 6.58
C MET A 155 5.05 -7.26 6.39
N SER A 156 5.88 -6.68 7.27
CA SER A 156 6.30 -5.28 7.16
C SER A 156 6.95 -4.95 5.81
N PHE A 157 7.67 -5.89 5.18
CA PHE A 157 8.25 -5.72 3.84
C PHE A 157 7.16 -5.42 2.80
N GLY A 158 5.96 -5.98 3.00
CA GLY A 158 4.78 -5.75 2.20
C GLY A 158 4.28 -4.31 2.24
N ILE A 159 4.57 -3.52 3.28
CA ILE A 159 4.08 -2.12 3.39
C ILE A 159 4.55 -1.28 2.20
N PHE A 160 5.83 -1.35 1.85
CA PHE A 160 6.40 -0.62 0.71
C PHE A 160 5.83 -1.13 -0.61
N LEU A 161 5.80 -2.45 -0.80
CA LEU A 161 5.32 -3.09 -2.03
C LEU A 161 3.83 -2.79 -2.27
N LEU A 162 3.02 -2.87 -1.22
CA LEU A 162 1.59 -2.56 -1.26
C LEU A 162 1.36 -1.08 -1.55
N GLY A 163 2.14 -0.17 -0.96
CA GLY A 163 2.05 1.26 -1.27
C GLY A 163 2.31 1.57 -2.75
N VAL A 164 3.38 0.99 -3.30
CA VAL A 164 3.69 1.10 -4.73
C VAL A 164 2.57 0.48 -5.58
N GLN A 165 2.10 -0.71 -5.23
CA GLN A 165 1.01 -1.40 -5.92
C GLN A 165 -0.27 -0.55 -5.95
N GLN A 166 -0.68 0.06 -4.83
CA GLN A 166 -1.89 0.86 -4.73
C GLN A 166 -1.80 2.13 -5.58
N VAL A 167 -0.72 2.89 -5.46
CA VAL A 167 -0.54 4.14 -6.22
C VAL A 167 -0.49 3.89 -7.71
N THR A 168 0.31 2.91 -8.15
CA THR A 168 0.42 2.56 -9.56
C THR A 168 -0.90 2.03 -10.13
N THR A 169 -1.66 1.27 -9.33
CA THR A 169 -3.03 0.84 -9.69
C THR A 169 -3.95 2.04 -9.92
N GLY A 170 -3.99 3.00 -9.00
CA GLY A 170 -4.81 4.20 -9.13
C GLY A 170 -4.47 5.02 -10.38
N ILE A 171 -3.19 5.13 -10.72
CA ILE A 171 -2.74 5.85 -11.93
C ILE A 171 -3.17 5.12 -13.20
N LEU A 172 -2.96 3.79 -13.29
CA LEU A 172 -3.38 2.99 -14.44
C LEU A 172 -4.90 3.05 -14.63
N GLN A 173 -5.67 2.95 -13.54
CA GLN A 173 -7.13 3.12 -13.56
C GLN A 173 -7.53 4.52 -14.05
N GLY A 174 -6.87 5.57 -13.56
CA GLY A 174 -7.11 6.96 -13.99
C GLY A 174 -6.82 7.20 -15.48
N MET A 175 -5.88 6.47 -16.08
CA MET A 175 -5.62 6.49 -17.52
C MET A 175 -6.64 5.67 -18.34
N GLY A 176 -7.70 5.16 -17.72
CA GLY A 176 -8.69 4.30 -18.36
C GLY A 176 -8.20 2.87 -18.62
N ARG A 177 -7.09 2.44 -18.00
CA ARG A 177 -6.48 1.11 -18.17
C ARG A 177 -6.83 0.19 -16.99
N THR A 178 -8.09 0.18 -16.56
CA THR A 178 -8.57 -0.58 -15.38
C THR A 178 -8.37 -2.10 -15.50
N ALA A 179 -8.41 -2.64 -16.71
CA ALA A 179 -8.18 -4.07 -16.96
C ALA A 179 -6.73 -4.52 -16.63
N ILE A 180 -5.75 -3.61 -16.70
CA ILE A 180 -4.34 -3.96 -16.49
C ILE A 180 -4.05 -4.29 -15.03
N PRO A 181 -4.35 -3.41 -14.05
CA PRO A 181 -4.22 -3.77 -12.64
C PRO A 181 -5.02 -5.00 -12.26
N LEU A 182 -6.21 -5.20 -12.84
CA LEU A 182 -7.02 -6.40 -12.61
C LEU A 182 -6.28 -7.68 -13.01
N ILE A 183 -5.73 -7.73 -14.23
CA ILE A 183 -4.97 -8.89 -14.70
C ILE A 183 -3.70 -9.08 -13.86
N ASN A 184 -3.02 -7.99 -13.50
CA ASN A 184 -1.83 -8.06 -12.65
C ASN A 184 -2.13 -8.66 -11.27
N MET A 185 -3.28 -8.31 -10.68
CA MET A 185 -3.75 -8.91 -9.43
C MET A 185 -4.09 -10.40 -9.57
N VAL A 186 -4.68 -10.82 -10.69
CA VAL A 186 -4.93 -12.25 -10.94
C VAL A 186 -3.61 -13.01 -11.03
N VAL A 187 -2.62 -12.47 -11.74
CA VAL A 187 -1.29 -13.06 -11.87
C VAL A 187 -0.59 -13.13 -10.50
N SER A 188 -0.62 -12.04 -9.72
CA SER A 188 -0.01 -12.01 -8.40
C SER A 188 -0.69 -12.98 -7.43
N ALA A 189 -2.03 -13.08 -7.47
CA ALA A 189 -2.79 -14.04 -6.69
C ALA A 189 -2.47 -15.50 -7.05
N ALA A 190 -2.24 -15.79 -8.33
CA ALA A 190 -1.79 -17.11 -8.76
C ALA A 190 -0.40 -17.45 -8.19
N VAL A 191 0.54 -16.49 -8.22
CA VAL A 191 1.86 -16.63 -7.59
C VAL A 191 1.71 -16.85 -6.08
N LYS A 192 0.89 -16.04 -5.42
CA LYS A 192 0.56 -16.17 -3.99
C LYS A 192 0.03 -17.56 -3.65
N PHE A 193 -0.91 -18.07 -4.44
CA PHE A 193 -1.48 -19.40 -4.24
C PHE A 193 -0.40 -20.49 -4.31
N ILE A 194 0.47 -20.45 -5.33
CA ILE A 194 1.57 -21.42 -5.49
C ILE A 194 2.56 -21.32 -4.31
N LEU A 195 2.89 -20.10 -3.89
CA LEU A 195 3.80 -19.85 -2.78
C LEU A 195 3.20 -20.28 -1.44
N ASN A 196 1.95 -19.96 -1.15
CA ASN A 196 1.25 -20.49 0.03
C ASN A 196 1.20 -22.02 0.02
N TRP A 197 0.92 -22.63 -1.13
CA TRP A 197 0.85 -24.09 -1.22
C TRP A 197 2.19 -24.77 -0.90
N THR A 198 3.30 -24.16 -1.33
CA THR A 198 4.65 -24.70 -1.19
C THR A 198 5.33 -24.28 0.12
N LEU A 199 5.44 -22.97 0.40
CA LEU A 199 6.16 -22.43 1.55
C LEU A 199 5.45 -22.71 2.88
N THR A 200 4.12 -22.58 2.95
CA THR A 200 3.36 -22.80 4.20
C THR A 200 3.36 -24.27 4.63
N ALA A 201 3.58 -25.18 3.68
CA ALA A 201 3.68 -26.62 3.97
C ALA A 201 5.05 -27.04 4.51
N ILE A 202 6.05 -26.16 4.46
CA ILE A 202 7.38 -26.42 5.01
C ILE A 202 7.32 -26.16 6.52
N PRO A 203 7.53 -27.16 7.39
CA PRO A 203 7.43 -26.99 8.84
C PRO A 203 8.36 -25.93 9.42
N ALA A 204 9.52 -25.71 8.78
CA ALA A 204 10.47 -24.67 9.18
C ALA A 204 9.99 -23.24 8.88
N LEU A 205 9.06 -23.06 7.94
CA LEU A 205 8.52 -21.75 7.57
C LEU A 205 7.11 -21.53 8.13
N GLY A 206 6.25 -22.55 8.14
CA GLY A 206 4.90 -22.47 8.68
C GLY A 206 4.16 -21.19 8.28
N ILE A 207 3.78 -20.38 9.27
CA ILE A 207 3.06 -19.11 9.05
C ILE A 207 3.91 -18.03 8.37
N GLU A 208 5.22 -18.05 8.59
CA GLU A 208 6.17 -17.12 7.97
C GLU A 208 6.22 -17.35 6.45
N GLY A 209 6.05 -18.60 6.01
CA GLY A 209 5.89 -18.94 4.59
C GLY A 209 4.69 -18.24 3.94
N ALA A 210 3.56 -18.15 4.66
CA ALA A 210 2.37 -17.44 4.20
C ALA A 210 2.57 -15.91 4.20
N ALA A 211 3.32 -15.38 5.17
CA ALA A 211 3.71 -13.97 5.17
C ALA A 211 4.58 -13.61 3.95
N TRP A 212 5.56 -14.46 3.62
CA TRP A 212 6.38 -14.29 2.41
C TRP A 212 5.58 -14.41 1.12
N ALA A 213 4.62 -15.33 1.04
CA ALA A 213 3.72 -15.44 -0.11
C ALA A 213 2.89 -14.16 -0.31
N THR A 214 2.44 -13.53 0.77
CA THR A 214 1.71 -12.25 0.72
C THR A 214 2.62 -11.09 0.29
N ASN A 215 3.86 -11.04 0.77
CA ASN A 215 4.82 -10.06 0.27
C ASN A 215 5.12 -10.25 -1.23
N ALA A 216 5.23 -11.49 -1.68
CA ALA A 216 5.45 -11.81 -3.08
C ALA A 216 4.23 -11.42 -3.95
N ASP A 217 3.00 -11.59 -3.45
CA ASP A 217 1.78 -11.07 -4.09
C ASP A 217 1.89 -9.56 -4.35
N PHE A 218 2.14 -8.79 -3.29
CA PHE A 218 2.30 -7.34 -3.41
C PHE A 218 3.45 -6.96 -4.34
N GLY A 219 4.57 -7.68 -4.24
CA GLY A 219 5.75 -7.45 -5.07
C GLY A 219 5.48 -7.69 -6.56
N VAL A 220 4.87 -8.82 -6.92
CA VAL A 220 4.53 -9.15 -8.31
C VAL A 220 3.53 -8.13 -8.87
N ALA A 221 2.48 -7.80 -8.12
CA ALA A 221 1.51 -6.80 -8.55
C ALA A 221 2.15 -5.41 -8.74
N ALA A 222 3.01 -4.99 -7.82
CA ALA A 222 3.75 -3.74 -7.91
C ALA A 222 4.68 -3.69 -9.13
N LEU A 223 5.45 -4.75 -9.38
CA LEU A 223 6.39 -4.84 -10.49
C LEU A 223 5.66 -4.84 -11.84
N LEU A 224 4.58 -5.61 -11.97
CA LEU A 224 3.77 -5.62 -13.18
C LEU A 224 3.15 -4.24 -13.44
N ASN A 225 2.61 -3.60 -12.41
CA ASN A 225 2.07 -2.25 -12.55
C ASN A 225 3.15 -1.23 -12.97
N LEU A 226 4.34 -1.26 -12.36
CA LEU A 226 5.46 -0.42 -12.74
C LEU A 226 5.91 -0.66 -14.19
N TYR A 227 5.93 -1.92 -14.63
CA TYR A 227 6.22 -2.27 -16.03
C TYR A 227 5.23 -1.61 -16.99
N PHE A 228 3.92 -1.73 -16.72
CA PHE A 228 2.92 -1.08 -17.57
C PHE A 228 2.98 0.45 -17.48
N LEU A 229 3.29 0.99 -16.30
CA LEU A 229 3.48 2.42 -16.13
C LEU A 229 4.67 2.94 -16.97
N HIS A 230 5.77 2.19 -17.00
CA HIS A 230 6.89 2.48 -17.89
C HIS A 230 6.46 2.40 -19.35
N LYS A 231 5.75 1.33 -19.74
CA LYS A 231 5.28 1.14 -21.11
C LYS A 231 4.35 2.26 -21.61
N TYR A 232 3.52 2.84 -20.74
CA TYR A 232 2.54 3.85 -21.16
C TYR A 232 2.98 5.29 -20.92
N LEU A 233 3.82 5.58 -19.93
CA LEU A 233 4.21 6.94 -19.54
C LEU A 233 5.72 7.18 -19.61
N ASP A 234 6.52 6.18 -19.99
CA ASP A 234 7.99 6.19 -19.87
C ASP A 234 8.45 6.56 -18.45
N TYR A 235 7.60 6.31 -17.46
CA TYR A 235 7.90 6.61 -16.07
C TYR A 235 9.01 5.69 -15.57
N ARG A 236 9.98 6.28 -14.88
CA ARG A 236 11.03 5.56 -14.15
C ARG A 236 11.06 6.14 -12.75
N MET A 237 10.99 5.26 -11.75
CA MET A 237 11.08 5.68 -10.37
C MET A 237 12.44 6.32 -10.12
N ASP A 238 12.45 7.49 -9.47
CA ASP A 238 13.67 8.21 -9.12
C ASP A 238 14.44 7.45 -8.03
N TRP A 239 15.32 6.55 -8.49
CA TRP A 239 16.07 5.66 -7.60
C TRP A 239 16.98 6.42 -6.64
N GLN A 240 17.48 7.60 -7.02
CA GLN A 240 18.32 8.41 -6.15
C GLN A 240 17.51 8.95 -4.96
N HIS A 241 16.31 9.46 -5.24
CA HIS A 241 15.43 9.96 -4.18
C HIS A 241 14.90 8.82 -3.30
N THR A 242 14.47 7.71 -3.89
CA THR A 242 14.04 6.53 -3.13
C THR A 242 15.17 5.99 -2.24
N ALA A 243 16.40 5.90 -2.74
CA ALA A 243 17.55 5.46 -1.95
C ALA A 243 17.85 6.40 -0.76
N ARG A 244 17.70 7.72 -0.92
CA ARG A 244 17.83 8.68 0.19
C ARG A 244 16.78 8.47 1.28
N ILE A 245 15.53 8.18 0.89
CA ILE A 245 14.45 7.86 1.86
C ILE A 245 14.78 6.56 2.60
N PHE A 246 15.24 5.53 1.89
CA PHE A 246 15.71 4.29 2.52
C PHE A 246 16.86 4.54 3.50
N ALA A 247 17.86 5.35 3.12
CA ALA A 247 18.97 5.68 4.02
C ALA A 247 18.50 6.40 5.29
N ALA A 248 17.60 7.39 5.17
CA ALA A 248 17.02 8.09 6.31
C ALA A 248 16.20 7.15 7.19
N ALA A 249 15.42 6.24 6.59
CA ALA A 249 14.61 5.27 7.32
C ALA A 249 15.44 4.16 7.98
N ILE A 250 16.56 3.73 7.38
CA ILE A 250 17.51 2.81 8.02
C ILE A 250 18.13 3.49 9.24
N GLY A 251 18.55 4.76 9.10
CA GLY A 251 19.01 5.56 10.23
C GLY A 251 17.97 5.59 11.35
N MET A 252 16.72 5.92 11.02
CA MET A 252 15.60 5.84 11.96
C MET A 252 15.50 4.47 12.64
N GLY A 253 15.52 3.37 11.87
CA GLY A 253 15.43 2.02 12.41
C GLY A 253 16.51 1.73 13.46
N ILE A 254 17.76 2.13 13.20
CA ILE A 254 18.87 1.98 14.15
C ILE A 254 18.58 2.73 15.46
N PHE A 255 18.19 4.00 15.37
CA PHE A 255 17.88 4.80 16.57
C PHE A 255 16.63 4.31 17.31
N THR A 256 15.62 3.80 16.60
CA THR A 256 14.43 3.20 17.20
C THR A 256 14.78 1.92 17.95
N TYR A 257 15.65 1.07 17.39
CA TYR A 257 16.14 -0.15 18.06
C TYR A 257 16.86 0.17 19.38
N PHE A 258 17.90 1.02 19.30
CA PHE A 258 18.67 1.40 20.48
C PHE A 258 17.87 2.22 21.49
N GLY A 259 16.93 3.04 21.00
CA GLY A 259 15.98 3.76 21.83
C GLY A 259 15.10 2.78 22.61
N TYR A 260 14.51 1.80 21.94
CA TYR A 260 13.72 0.76 22.60
C TYR A 260 14.52 0.00 23.65
N THR A 261 15.70 -0.52 23.32
CA THR A 261 16.51 -1.32 24.26
C THR A 261 16.92 -0.50 25.50
N SER A 262 17.26 0.78 25.30
CA SER A 262 17.66 1.67 26.39
C SER A 262 16.48 2.05 27.29
N LEU A 263 15.31 2.38 26.70
CA LEU A 263 14.11 2.69 27.47
C LEU A 263 13.54 1.45 28.16
N ALA A 264 13.58 0.28 27.53
CA ALA A 264 13.12 -0.97 28.13
C ALA A 264 13.93 -1.32 29.38
N ALA A 265 15.25 -1.13 29.33
CA ALA A 265 16.13 -1.32 30.48
C ALA A 265 15.86 -0.32 31.62
N ALA A 266 15.48 0.93 31.30
CA ALA A 266 15.22 1.96 32.31
C ALA A 266 13.82 1.84 32.94
N VAL A 267 12.78 1.73 32.11
CA VAL A 267 11.38 1.91 32.53
C VAL A 267 10.70 0.59 32.96
N HIS A 268 11.32 -0.56 32.66
CA HIS A 268 10.80 -1.91 32.97
C HIS A 268 9.37 -2.18 32.43
N SER A 269 8.88 -1.34 31.51
CA SER A 269 7.56 -1.45 30.88
C SER A 269 7.72 -1.47 29.36
N ASN A 270 7.30 -2.56 28.71
CA ASN A 270 7.35 -2.71 27.25
C ASN A 270 6.57 -1.60 26.53
N THR A 271 5.39 -1.26 27.03
CA THR A 271 4.50 -0.26 26.40
C THR A 271 5.13 1.11 26.38
N LEU A 272 5.67 1.58 27.50
CA LEU A 272 6.32 2.89 27.59
C LEU A 272 7.60 2.95 26.75
N ALA A 273 8.39 1.88 26.74
CA ALA A 273 9.57 1.78 25.90
C ALA A 273 9.24 1.79 24.41
N THR A 274 8.19 1.08 23.99
CA THR A 274 7.73 1.02 22.60
C THR A 274 7.21 2.38 22.14
N LEU A 275 6.38 3.05 22.95
CA LEU A 275 5.90 4.41 22.63
C LEU A 275 7.04 5.42 22.54
N GLY A 276 8.02 5.36 23.46
CA GLY A 276 9.20 6.20 23.41
C GLY A 276 10.05 5.95 22.16
N ALA A 277 10.24 4.69 21.78
CA ALA A 277 10.98 4.30 20.58
C ALA A 277 10.29 4.79 19.28
N ILE A 278 8.95 4.75 19.23
CA ILE A 278 8.17 5.29 18.11
C ILE A 278 8.36 6.81 18.02
N ILE A 279 8.34 7.54 19.14
CA ILE A 279 8.57 9.00 19.17
C ILE A 279 10.00 9.33 18.70
N ILE A 280 11.00 8.61 19.20
CA ILE A 280 12.41 8.76 18.76
C ILE A 280 12.51 8.51 17.25
N GLY A 281 11.89 7.45 16.76
CA GLY A 281 11.85 7.13 15.34
C GLY A 281 11.23 8.26 14.51
N MET A 282 10.06 8.77 14.90
CA MET A 282 9.41 9.88 14.20
C MET A 282 10.31 11.13 14.14
N ILE A 283 11.00 11.47 15.22
CA ILE A 283 11.92 12.61 15.27
C ILE A 283 13.13 12.37 14.35
N VAL A 284 13.79 11.22 14.50
CA VAL A 284 15.00 10.89 13.73
C VAL A 284 14.69 10.81 12.24
N TYR A 285 13.55 10.21 11.86
CA TYR A 285 13.14 10.16 10.48
C TYR A 285 12.85 11.55 9.92
N THR A 286 12.11 12.38 10.65
CA THR A 286 11.81 13.75 10.21
C THR A 286 13.08 14.56 10.00
N VAL A 287 14.03 14.48 10.94
CA VAL A 287 15.35 15.15 10.82
C VAL A 287 16.16 14.55 9.68
N GLY A 288 16.24 13.23 9.56
CA GLY A 288 16.96 12.53 8.51
C GLY A 288 16.44 12.86 7.12
N LEU A 289 15.12 12.96 6.96
CA LEU A 289 14.46 13.31 5.70
C LEU A 289 14.81 14.75 5.27
N ILE A 290 14.87 15.69 6.22
CA ILE A 290 15.29 17.08 5.98
C ILE A 290 16.77 17.13 5.59
N LEU A 291 17.65 16.45 6.34
CA LEU A 291 19.10 16.44 6.08
C LEU A 291 19.46 15.77 4.76
N ALA A 292 18.77 14.68 4.40
CA ALA A 292 19.01 13.95 3.17
C ALA A 292 18.55 14.70 1.90
N LYS A 293 17.97 15.92 2.03
CA LYS A 293 17.20 16.60 0.97
C LYS A 293 16.19 15.63 0.33
N GLY A 294 15.60 14.76 1.16
CA GLY A 294 14.66 13.72 0.76
C GLY A 294 13.25 14.26 0.54
N ILE A 295 13.04 15.56 0.75
CA ILE A 295 11.78 16.25 0.47
C ILE A 295 12.09 17.38 -0.51
N SER A 296 11.52 17.34 -1.72
CA SER A 296 11.58 18.51 -2.60
C SER A 296 10.59 19.56 -2.09
N SER A 297 10.86 20.84 -2.36
CA SER A 297 9.94 21.93 -2.02
C SER A 297 8.52 21.71 -2.57
N LYS A 298 8.40 21.00 -3.70
CA LYS A 298 7.13 20.58 -4.31
C LYS A 298 6.33 19.59 -3.46
N ASP A 299 7.00 18.69 -2.73
CA ASP A 299 6.35 17.67 -1.91
C ASP A 299 5.73 18.30 -0.65
N VAL A 300 6.45 19.26 -0.03
CA VAL A 300 5.98 19.98 1.15
C VAL A 300 4.85 20.95 0.84
N ALA A 301 4.90 21.64 -0.32
CA ALA A 301 3.87 22.62 -0.70
C ALA A 301 2.46 22.02 -0.82
N MET A 302 2.33 20.70 -0.99
CA MET A 302 1.05 20.01 -1.13
C MET A 302 0.46 19.52 0.21
N LEU A 303 1.19 19.60 1.33
CA LEU A 303 0.65 19.23 2.64
C LEU A 303 -0.34 20.29 3.15
N PRO A 304 -1.60 19.93 3.44
CA PRO A 304 -2.59 20.89 3.94
C PRO A 304 -2.15 21.48 5.28
N LYS A 305 -2.28 22.81 5.42
CA LYS A 305 -1.92 23.66 6.58
C LYS A 305 -0.42 23.80 6.91
N ILE A 306 0.40 22.78 6.71
CA ILE A 306 1.85 22.81 7.07
C ILE A 306 2.73 23.20 5.87
N GLY A 307 2.27 22.90 4.65
CA GLY A 307 2.98 23.17 3.41
C GLY A 307 3.36 24.64 3.17
N PRO A 308 2.45 25.62 3.38
CA PRO A 308 2.76 27.04 3.16
C PRO A 308 3.87 27.59 4.08
N LYS A 309 4.06 26.98 5.27
CA LYS A 309 5.05 27.43 6.26
C LYS A 309 6.43 26.77 6.07
N LEU A 310 6.45 25.50 5.65
CA LEU A 310 7.69 24.73 5.49
C LEU A 310 8.27 24.78 4.07
N ALA A 311 7.44 24.95 3.04
CA ALA A 311 7.89 25.06 1.64
C ALA A 311 8.92 26.17 1.40
N PRO A 312 8.76 27.41 1.91
CA PRO A 312 9.76 28.46 1.69
C PRO A 312 11.09 28.23 2.43
N LEU A 313 11.08 27.51 3.56
CA LEU A 313 12.29 27.14 4.31
C LEU A 313 13.09 26.07 3.58
N ILE A 314 12.41 25.08 3.00
CA ILE A 314 13.03 23.99 2.25
C ILE A 314 13.51 24.48 0.87
N ALA A 315 12.75 25.35 0.19
CA ALA A 315 13.17 25.96 -1.08
C ALA A 315 14.50 26.74 -0.98
N ARG A 316 14.73 27.44 0.15
CA ARG A 316 15.99 28.16 0.41
C ARG A 316 17.21 27.24 0.58
N TRP A 317 16.99 26.01 1.02
CA TRP A 317 18.02 24.99 1.19
C TRP A 317 18.22 24.11 -0.05
N GLU A 318 17.22 24.00 -0.93
CA GLU A 318 17.32 23.27 -2.20
C GLU A 318 18.20 24.01 -3.22
N HIS A 319 18.22 25.34 -3.18
CA HIS A 319 19.04 26.23 -4.03
C HIS A 319 20.47 26.53 -3.51
N ARG A 320 20.87 25.95 -2.37
CA ARG A 320 22.24 25.97 -1.84
C ARG A 320 22.88 24.60 -1.96
#